data_AF-A0A8X6XB07-F1
#
_entry.id   AF-A0A8X6XB07-F1
#
_cell.length_a   1.000
_cell.length_b   1.000
_cell.length_c   1.000
_cell.angle_alpha   90.00
_cell.angle_beta   90.00
_cell.angle_gamma   90.00
#
_symmetry.space_group_name_H-M   'P 1'
#
loop_
_entity.id
_entity.type
_entity.pdbx_description
1 polymer ?
#
loop_
_entity_poly.entity_id
_entity_poly.type
_entity_poly.pdbx_seq_one_letter_code
_entity_poly.pdbx_strand_id
1 'polypeptide(L)'
;MIFFFSFENAVIDLYLNTQGEEYLMPSAPVMIQIMIHDRRAVVNPFSDGFSLEGGMQYIAYVSMQTQELLPPPYDTHCLDYLKKWKENNGTGPLNHLVRIY
;
A
#
# COMPACT_ATOMS: atom_id res chain seq x y z
N MET A 1 7.03 -23.25 -18.41
CA MET A 1 6.30 -23.65 -17.18
C MET A 1 6.10 -22.38 -16.37
N ILE A 2 4.93 -21.76 -16.48
CA ILE A 2 4.58 -20.55 -15.72
C ILE A 2 3.63 -21.03 -14.62
N PHE A 3 4.06 -20.92 -13.36
CA PHE A 3 3.17 -21.18 -12.24
C PHE A 3 2.37 -19.92 -11.96
N PHE A 4 1.06 -20.00 -12.09
CA PHE A 4 0.15 -19.06 -11.46
C PHE A 4 -0.19 -19.61 -10.07
N PHE A 5 0.29 -18.95 -9.01
CA PHE A 5 -0.26 -19.16 -7.68
C PHE A 5 -1.50 -18.26 -7.56
N SER A 6 -2.70 -18.86 -7.65
CA SER A 6 -3.94 -18.18 -7.30
C SER A 6 -4.03 -18.13 -5.79
N PHE A 7 -3.91 -16.94 -5.19
CA PHE A 7 -4.32 -16.73 -3.81
C PHE A 7 -5.85 -16.56 -3.75
N GLU A 8 -6.45 -17.11 -2.71
CA GLU A 8 -7.90 -17.14 -2.46
C GLU A 8 -8.55 -15.75 -2.57
N ASN A 9 -9.78 -15.70 -3.09
CA ASN A 9 -10.57 -14.48 -3.27
C ASN A 9 -10.99 -13.91 -1.90
N ALA A 10 -10.10 -13.18 -1.23
CA ALA A 10 -10.43 -12.43 -0.03
C ALA A 10 -11.27 -11.20 -0.40
N VAL A 11 -12.51 -11.15 0.10
CA VAL A 11 -13.38 -9.98 0.02
C VAL A 11 -13.29 -9.24 1.34
N ILE A 12 -13.06 -7.93 1.29
CA ILE A 12 -13.05 -7.06 2.46
C ILE A 12 -14.21 -6.09 2.35
N ASP A 13 -15.16 -6.19 3.28
CA ASP A 13 -16.25 -5.23 3.43
C ASP A 13 -15.89 -4.22 4.52
N LEU A 14 -15.88 -2.94 4.17
CA LEU A 14 -15.55 -1.85 5.08
C LEU A 14 -16.74 -0.90 5.19
N TYR A 15 -17.24 -0.71 6.42
CA TYR A 15 -18.30 0.25 6.74
C TYR A 15 -17.69 1.35 7.62
N LEU A 16 -17.67 2.57 7.09
CA LEU A 16 -17.09 3.73 7.78
C LEU A 16 -18.19 4.71 8.17
N ASN A 17 -18.22 5.07 9.46
CA ASN A 17 -18.97 6.23 9.92
C ASN A 17 -18.06 7.46 9.83
N THR A 18 -18.37 8.38 8.92
CA THR A 18 -17.52 9.54 8.64
C THR A 18 -17.81 10.75 9.54
N GLN A 19 -18.80 10.69 10.42
CA GLN A 19 -19.11 11.73 11.42
C GLN A 19 -19.10 13.16 10.84
N GLY A 20 -19.83 13.38 9.74
CA GLY A 20 -19.75 14.64 8.98
C GLY A 20 -20.14 15.89 9.78
N GLU A 21 -20.97 15.71 10.81
CA GLU A 21 -21.37 16.74 11.77
C GLU A 21 -20.23 17.25 12.66
N GLU A 22 -19.14 16.50 12.80
CA GLU A 22 -17.98 16.90 13.62
C GLU A 22 -17.00 17.82 12.86
N TYR A 23 -17.23 18.04 11.56
CA TYR A 23 -16.36 18.87 10.73
C TYR A 23 -16.64 20.37 10.93
N LEU A 24 -15.56 21.15 10.99
CA LEU A 24 -15.62 22.61 11.16
C LEU A 24 -16.28 23.35 9.99
N MET A 25 -16.25 22.76 8.79
CA MET A 25 -16.80 23.32 7.57
C MET A 25 -17.92 22.42 7.04
N PRO A 26 -19.18 22.64 7.43
CA PRO A 26 -20.29 21.75 7.07
C PRO A 26 -20.58 21.65 5.57
N SER A 27 -20.16 22.65 4.79
CA SER A 27 -20.32 22.67 3.33
C SER A 27 -19.19 21.96 2.58
N ALA A 28 -18.09 21.61 3.25
CA ALA A 28 -17.02 20.86 2.64
C ALA A 28 -17.37 19.36 2.62
N PRO A 29 -17.13 18.65 1.51
CA PRO A 29 -17.36 17.22 1.47
C PRO A 29 -16.42 16.51 2.44
N VAL A 30 -16.94 15.49 3.13
CA VAL A 30 -16.12 14.63 3.98
C VAL A 30 -15.38 13.64 3.09
N MET A 31 -14.04 13.70 3.13
CA MET A 31 -13.18 12.88 2.30
C MET A 31 -12.51 11.78 3.14
N ILE A 32 -12.54 10.56 2.62
CA ILE A 32 -11.78 9.40 3.10
C ILE A 32 -10.55 9.24 2.20
N GLN A 33 -9.37 9.06 2.80
CA GLN A 33 -8.15 8.73 2.07
C GLN A 33 -7.81 7.26 2.30
N ILE A 34 -7.78 6.47 1.23
CA ILE A 34 -7.50 5.04 1.29
C ILE A 34 -6.32 4.68 0.40
N MET A 35 -5.48 3.77 0.88
CA MET A 35 -4.36 3.23 0.12
C MET A 35 -4.24 1.74 0.38
N ILE A 36 -4.00 0.96 -0.68
CA ILE A 36 -3.74 -0.47 -0.60
C ILE A 36 -2.26 -0.67 -0.89
N HIS A 37 -1.55 -1.28 0.06
CA HIS A 37 -0.11 -1.45 -0.02
C HIS A 37 0.31 -2.78 0.59
N ASP A 38 1.53 -3.24 0.30
CA ASP A 38 2.09 -4.41 0.96
C ASP A 38 2.33 -4.14 2.45
N ARG A 39 2.34 -5.19 3.28
CA ARG A 39 2.45 -5.08 4.76
C ARG A 39 3.66 -4.28 5.26
N ARG A 40 4.73 -4.15 4.46
CA ARG A 40 5.99 -3.53 4.89
C ARG A 40 6.22 -2.16 4.28
N ALA A 41 5.38 -1.73 3.34
CA ALA A 41 5.44 -0.38 2.81
C ALA A 41 4.92 0.63 3.83
N VAL A 42 5.72 1.67 4.06
CA VAL A 42 5.26 2.93 4.65
C VAL A 42 4.78 3.80 3.49
N VAL A 43 3.49 4.15 3.50
CA VAL A 43 2.85 4.93 2.45
C VAL A 43 2.10 6.12 3.04
N ASN A 44 1.91 7.17 2.25
CA ASN A 44 1.07 8.30 2.61
C ASN A 44 -0.21 8.28 1.77
N PRO A 45 -1.38 7.98 2.37
CA PRO A 45 -2.64 7.88 1.62
C PRO A 45 -3.08 9.22 1.02
N PHE A 46 -2.56 10.37 1.49
CA PHE A 46 -2.87 11.68 0.92
C PHE A 46 -2.12 11.99 -0.39
N SER A 47 -0.94 11.40 -0.59
CA SER A 47 -0.15 11.61 -1.82
C SER A 47 -0.31 10.46 -2.81
N ASP A 48 -0.37 9.22 -2.32
CA ASP A 48 -0.28 8.01 -3.14
C ASP A 48 -1.56 7.19 -3.13
N GLY A 49 -2.58 7.65 -2.41
CA GLY A 49 -3.87 6.96 -2.25
C GLY A 49 -4.99 7.52 -3.13
N PHE A 50 -6.19 7.05 -2.83
CA PHE A 50 -7.44 7.49 -3.44
C PHE A 50 -8.25 8.30 -2.44
N SER A 51 -8.78 9.43 -2.90
CA SER A 51 -9.75 10.22 -2.17
C SER A 51 -11.17 9.77 -2.54
N LEU A 52 -11.96 9.42 -1.53
CA LEU A 52 -13.35 8.96 -1.67
C LEU A 52 -14.26 9.89 -0.88
N GLU A 53 -15.42 10.23 -1.41
CA GLU A 53 -16.44 10.98 -0.67
C GLU A 53 -17.18 10.06 0.30
N GLY A 54 -17.40 10.53 1.54
CA GLY A 54 -18.19 9.85 2.56
C GLY A 54 -19.67 9.72 2.18
N GLY A 55 -20.33 8.70 2.72
CA GLY A 55 -21.75 8.41 2.42
C GLY A 55 -22.00 7.69 1.09
N MET A 56 -20.96 7.44 0.30
CA MET A 56 -21.02 6.73 -0.98
C MET A 56 -20.54 5.28 -0.83
N GLN A 57 -21.05 4.40 -1.69
CA GLN A 57 -20.60 3.01 -1.79
C GLN A 57 -19.60 2.86 -2.96
N TYR A 58 -18.44 2.25 -2.67
CA TYR A 58 -17.41 2.00 -3.67
C TYR A 58 -17.10 0.50 -3.75
N ILE A 59 -16.80 0.02 -4.96
CA ILE A 59 -16.33 -1.34 -5.21
C ILE A 59 -14.94 -1.24 -5.82
N ALA A 60 -13.94 -1.73 -5.09
CA ALA A 60 -12.56 -1.76 -5.56
C ALA A 60 -12.17 -3.17 -6.00
N TYR A 61 -11.65 -3.29 -7.23
CA TYR A 61 -11.08 -4.53 -7.73
C TYR A 61 -9.56 -4.43 -7.65
N VAL A 62 -8.95 -5.33 -6.87
CA VAL A 62 -7.51 -5.30 -6.58
C VAL A 62 -6.85 -6.50 -7.23
N SER A 63 -5.78 -6.26 -7.97
CA SER A 63 -4.92 -7.32 -8.52
C SER A 63 -3.51 -7.18 -7.96
N MET A 64 -2.97 -8.26 -7.39
CA MET A 64 -1.58 -8.30 -6.98
C MET A 64 -0.69 -8.63 -8.19
N GLN A 65 0.30 -7.78 -8.45
CA GLN A 65 1.35 -8.04 -9.43
C GLN A 65 2.69 -8.06 -8.71
N THR A 66 3.49 -9.09 -8.96
CA THR A 66 4.84 -9.23 -8.42
C THR A 66 5.85 -9.22 -9.56
N GLN A 67 6.96 -8.51 -9.35
CA GLN A 67 8.10 -8.53 -10.25
C GLN A 67 9.29 -9.14 -9.52
N GLU A 68 9.75 -10.29 -9.99
CA GLU A 68 10.93 -10.97 -9.47
C GLU A 68 12.12 -10.68 -10.39
N LEU A 69 13.18 -10.11 -9.83
CA LEU A 69 14.38 -9.71 -10.57
C LEU A 69 15.58 -10.52 -10.10
N LEU A 70 16.45 -10.89 -11.05
CA LEU A 70 17.65 -11.67 -10.75
C LEU A 70 18.66 -10.83 -9.94
N PRO A 71 19.38 -11.44 -8.98
CA PRO A 71 20.46 -10.78 -8.25
C PRO A 71 21.66 -10.50 -9.17
N PRO A 72 22.69 -9.75 -8.72
CA PRO A 72 23.95 -9.62 -9.44
C PRO A 72 24.50 -10.99 -9.88
N PRO A 73 25.09 -11.12 -11.09
CA PRO A 73 25.66 -10.06 -11.94
C PRO A 73 24.70 -9.47 -13.00
N TYR A 74 23.42 -9.82 -12.95
CA TYR A 74 22.44 -9.26 -13.89
C TYR A 74 22.21 -7.78 -13.57
N ASP A 75 22.02 -6.98 -14.62
CA ASP A 75 21.84 -5.54 -14.50
C ASP A 75 20.40 -5.16 -14.11
N THR A 76 20.00 -5.58 -12.91
CA THR A 76 18.65 -5.34 -12.38
C THR A 76 18.58 -4.12 -11.48
N HIS A 77 19.73 -3.52 -11.12
CA HIS A 77 19.85 -2.41 -10.17
C HIS A 77 19.03 -2.59 -8.88
N CYS A 78 18.80 -3.84 -8.47
CA CYS A 78 17.93 -4.16 -7.34
C CYS A 78 18.71 -4.33 -6.04
N LEU A 79 18.13 -3.82 -4.97
CA LEU A 79 18.59 -4.07 -3.62
C LEU A 79 17.60 -4.96 -2.88
N ASP A 80 18.06 -6.09 -2.36
CA ASP A 80 17.25 -6.90 -1.44
C ASP A 80 17.24 -6.25 -0.06
N TYR A 81 16.27 -5.35 0.15
CA TYR A 81 16.07 -4.62 1.40
C TYR A 81 15.79 -5.56 2.57
N LEU A 82 15.06 -6.65 2.36
CA LEU A 82 14.72 -7.59 3.42
C LEU A 82 15.92 -8.41 3.88
N LYS A 83 16.75 -8.85 2.93
CA LYS A 83 18.02 -9.51 3.24
C LYS A 83 18.93 -8.57 4.02
N LYS A 84 19.12 -7.33 3.55
CA LYS A 84 19.94 -6.33 4.26
C LYS A 84 19.41 -5.99 5.65
N TRP A 85 18.10 -5.82 5.79
CA TRP A 85 17.47 -5.54 7.08
C TRP A 85 17.72 -6.67 8.09
N LYS A 86 17.62 -7.93 7.64
CA LYS A 86 17.97 -9.10 8.48
C LYS A 86 19.44 -9.14 8.83
N GLU A 87 20.33 -8.87 7.87
CA GLU A 87 21.78 -8.79 8.09
C GLU A 87 22.16 -7.68 9.09
N ASN A 88 21.38 -6.60 9.12
CA ASN A 88 21.55 -5.47 10.04
C ASN A 88 20.78 -5.62 11.37
N ASN A 89 20.52 -6.86 11.83
CA ASN A 89 19.80 -7.13 13.09
C ASN A 89 18.43 -6.44 13.20
N GLY A 90 17.72 -6.32 12.08
CA GLY A 90 16.39 -5.72 12.05
C GLY A 90 16.38 -4.19 11.96
N THR A 91 17.45 -3.58 11.43
CA THR A 91 17.55 -2.12 11.25
C THR A 91 17.71 -1.72 9.79
N GLY A 92 17.21 -0.52 9.46
CA GLY A 92 17.27 0.05 8.11
C GLY A 92 15.93 -0.01 7.35
N PRO A 93 15.91 0.50 6.11
CA PRO A 93 14.70 0.59 5.32
C PRO A 93 14.28 -0.77 4.74
N LEU A 94 12.97 -1.00 4.68
CA LEU A 94 12.38 -2.23 4.12
C LEU A 94 12.05 -2.11 2.62
N ASN A 95 12.13 -0.90 2.07
CA ASN A 95 11.92 -0.59 0.66
C ASN A 95 12.70 0.69 0.26
N HIS A 96 12.58 1.10 -0.99
CA HIS A 96 13.26 2.29 -1.53
C HIS A 96 12.61 3.62 -1.14
N LEU A 97 11.39 3.60 -0.59
CA LEU A 97 10.60 4.79 -0.24
C LEU A 97 10.96 5.33 1.14
N VAL A 98 11.36 4.46 2.08
CA VAL A 98 11.82 4.90 3.40
C VAL A 98 13.25 5.44 3.29
N ARG A 99 13.38 6.77 3.21
CA ARG A 99 14.66 7.48 3.33
C ARG A 99 14.66 8.24 4.65
N ILE A 100 15.46 7.79 5.60
CA ILE A 100 15.75 8.57 6.81
C ILE A 100 16.82 9.60 6.39
N TYR A 101 16.41 10.86 6.27
CA TYR A 101 17.34 11.99 6.11
C TYR A 101 17.94 12.37 7.46
#